data_AF-A0A1H6EMW5-F1
#
_entry.id   AF-A0A1H6EMW5-F1
#
_cell.length_a   1.000
_cell.length_b   1.000
_cell.length_c   1.000
_cell.angle_alpha   90.00
_cell.angle_beta   90.00
_cell.angle_gamma   90.00
#
_symmetry.space_group_name_H-M   'P 1'
#
loop_
_entity.id
_entity.type
_entity.pdbx_description
1 polymer ?
#
loop_
_entity_poly.entity_id
_entity_poly.type
_entity_poly.pdbx_seq_one_letter_code
_entity_poly.pdbx_strand_id
1 'polypeptide(L)'
;MSDAARETTSDRADPSRAALYAAHDEPGPKVKKAITLPEQLAAEIDARVGRGEFSAFMAKAAQHWLALIKTGEIVDEYERRHGPISEERLERARRRWHDA
;
A
#
# COMPACT_ATOMS: atom_id res chain seq x y z
N MET A 1 29.80 27.30 25.00
CA MET A 1 28.80 28.03 24.19
C MET A 1 29.14 27.82 22.73
N SER A 2 28.46 26.90 22.05
CA SER A 2 27.75 27.18 20.81
C SER A 2 27.01 25.92 20.39
N ASP A 3 25.71 26.12 20.33
CA ASP A 3 24.64 25.21 20.03
C ASP A 3 24.57 25.02 18.51
N ALA A 4 24.48 23.78 18.06
CA ALA A 4 24.12 23.44 16.69
C ALA A 4 23.38 22.11 16.75
N ALA A 5 22.08 22.24 16.98
CA ALA A 5 21.09 21.19 16.96
C ALA A 5 21.31 20.26 15.75
N ARG A 6 21.52 18.98 16.07
CA ARG A 6 21.34 17.90 15.12
C ARG A 6 19.86 17.84 14.79
N GLU A 7 19.49 18.28 13.59
CA GLU A 7 18.18 17.97 13.02
C GLU A 7 18.11 16.46 12.83
N THR A 8 17.57 15.79 13.84
CA THR A 8 16.97 14.46 13.73
C THR A 8 15.82 14.57 12.74
N THR A 9 16.11 14.38 11.45
CA THR A 9 15.07 14.09 10.44
C THR A 9 14.58 12.68 10.72
N SER A 10 13.67 12.63 11.67
CA SER A 10 12.81 11.51 12.03
C SER A 10 12.16 10.91 10.79
N ASP A 11 12.34 9.60 10.64
CA ASP A 11 11.42 8.63 10.08
C ASP A 11 10.03 9.23 9.79
N ARG A 12 9.87 9.82 8.60
CA ARG A 12 8.60 10.38 8.14
C ARG A 12 7.89 9.24 7.45
N ALA A 13 7.03 8.54 8.19
CA ALA A 13 5.98 7.72 7.58
C ALA A 13 5.34 8.54 6.45
N ASP A 14 5.51 8.08 5.20
CA ASP A 14 4.99 8.77 4.02
C ASP A 14 3.46 8.93 4.18
N PRO A 15 2.97 10.16 4.44
CA PRO A 15 1.56 10.39 4.70
C PRO A 15 0.71 10.07 3.46
N SER A 16 1.29 10.04 2.26
CA SER A 16 0.59 9.64 1.04
C SER A 16 0.26 8.15 1.03
N ARG A 17 1.12 7.26 1.55
CA ARG A 17 0.79 5.82 1.68
C ARG A 17 -0.29 5.59 2.73
N ALA A 18 -0.17 6.24 3.89
CA ALA A 18 -1.19 6.14 4.94
C ALA A 18 -2.55 6.68 4.44
N ALA A 19 -2.57 7.80 3.72
CA ALA A 19 -3.79 8.40 3.16
C ALA A 19 -4.45 7.53 2.09
N LEU A 20 -3.66 6.85 1.23
CA LEU A 20 -4.20 5.92 0.22
C LEU A 20 -4.94 4.73 0.85
N TYR A 21 -4.51 4.27 2.04
CA TYR A 21 -5.20 3.23 2.79
C TYR A 21 -6.32 3.77 3.69
N ALA A 22 -6.12 4.92 4.32
CA ALA A 22 -7.07 5.54 5.24
C ALA A 22 -8.41 5.93 4.59
N ALA A 23 -8.42 6.21 3.28
CA ALA A 23 -9.66 6.50 2.54
C ALA A 23 -10.69 5.36 2.62
N HIS A 24 -10.26 4.13 2.96
CA HIS A 24 -11.13 2.98 3.13
C HIS A 24 -11.48 2.66 4.60
N ASP A 25 -10.94 3.42 5.55
CA ASP A 25 -11.21 3.31 6.99
C ASP A 25 -12.18 4.41 7.51
N GLU A 26 -12.54 5.38 6.66
CA GLU A 26 -13.58 6.38 6.95
C GLU A 26 -14.90 5.69 7.34
N PRO A 27 -15.62 6.16 8.39
CA PRO A 27 -16.80 5.50 8.95
C PRO A 27 -18.03 5.67 8.03
N GLY A 28 -17.99 5.02 6.88
CA GLY A 28 -19.12 4.86 5.97
C GLY A 28 -19.97 3.63 6.31
N PRO A 29 -21.18 3.53 5.73
CA PRO A 29 -22.02 2.34 5.87
C PRO A 29 -21.28 1.10 5.34
N LYS A 30 -21.22 0.05 6.17
CA LYS A 30 -20.57 -1.22 5.80
C LYS A 30 -21.56 -2.11 5.04
N VAL A 31 -21.09 -2.73 3.95
CA VAL A 31 -21.88 -3.70 3.17
C VAL A 31 -21.28 -5.08 3.35
N LYS A 32 -22.11 -6.06 3.73
CA LYS A 32 -21.68 -7.47 3.80
C LYS A 32 -21.56 -8.04 2.39
N LYS A 33 -20.43 -8.69 2.12
CA LYS A 33 -20.21 -9.53 0.93
C LYS A 33 -19.86 -10.93 1.40
N ALA A 34 -20.42 -11.95 0.76
CA ALA A 34 -20.13 -13.35 1.04
C ALA A 34 -19.29 -13.92 -0.10
N ILE A 35 -18.28 -14.71 0.24
CA ILE A 35 -17.38 -15.40 -0.70
C ILE A 35 -17.27 -16.86 -0.30
N THR A 36 -17.01 -17.73 -1.27
CA THR A 36 -16.67 -19.13 -1.04
C THR A 36 -15.19 -19.32 -1.34
N LEU A 37 -14.47 -19.99 -0.46
CA LEU A 37 -13.03 -20.23 -0.58
C LEU A 37 -12.73 -21.73 -0.52
N PRO A 38 -11.63 -22.19 -1.15
CA PRO A 38 -11.07 -23.50 -0.86
C PRO A 38 -10.81 -23.65 0.65
N GLU A 39 -11.20 -24.80 1.22
CA GLU A 39 -11.07 -25.08 2.66
C GLU A 39 -9.64 -24.89 3.16
N GLN A 40 -8.66 -25.39 2.40
CA GLN A 40 -7.24 -25.28 2.74
C GLN A 40 -6.78 -23.82 2.83
N LEU A 41 -7.27 -22.95 1.94
CA LEU A 41 -6.95 -21.52 1.96
C LEU A 41 -7.59 -20.83 3.15
N ALA A 42 -8.85 -21.14 3.47
CA ALA A 42 -9.51 -20.59 4.64
C ALA A 42 -8.78 -20.98 5.94
N ALA A 43 -8.39 -22.25 6.06
CA ALA A 43 -7.63 -22.75 7.20
C ALA A 43 -6.24 -22.09 7.33
N GLU A 44 -5.54 -21.86 6.21
CA GLU A 44 -4.24 -21.17 6.21
C GLU A 44 -4.38 -19.72 6.66
N ILE A 45 -5.40 -19.00 6.17
CA ILE A 45 -5.67 -17.62 6.58
C ILE A 45 -5.95 -17.59 8.08
N ASP A 46 -6.88 -18.42 8.57
CA ASP A 46 -7.26 -18.46 9.98
C ASP A 46 -6.06 -18.80 10.89
N ALA A 47 -5.19 -19.72 10.46
CA ALA A 47 -3.96 -20.05 11.18
C ALA A 47 -2.98 -18.87 11.28
N ARG A 48 -2.96 -17.98 10.28
CA ARG A 48 -2.05 -16.84 10.20
C ARG A 48 -2.58 -15.59 10.89
N VAL A 49 -3.89 -15.35 10.86
CA VAL A 49 -4.51 -14.12 11.39
C VAL A 49 -5.19 -14.30 12.74
N GLY A 50 -5.50 -15.54 13.13
CA GLY A 50 -6.21 -15.87 14.35
C GLY A 50 -7.74 -15.86 14.18
N ARG A 51 -8.43 -16.45 15.16
CA ARG A 51 -9.90 -16.60 15.12
C ARG A 51 -10.58 -15.22 15.19
N GLY A 52 -11.55 -14.99 14.32
CA GLY A 52 -12.33 -13.75 14.28
C GLY A 52 -11.73 -12.63 13.44
N GLU A 53 -10.46 -12.75 13.04
CA GLU A 53 -9.73 -11.71 12.30
C GLU A 53 -9.90 -11.82 10.77
N PHE A 54 -10.55 -12.87 10.28
CA PHE A 54 -10.73 -13.12 8.84
C PHE A 54 -11.32 -11.92 8.10
N SER A 55 -12.40 -11.31 8.60
CA SER A 55 -13.04 -10.18 7.92
C SER A 55 -12.14 -8.95 7.88
N ALA A 56 -11.38 -8.69 8.95
CA ALA A 56 -10.45 -7.57 9.03
C ALA A 56 -9.25 -7.79 8.10
N PHE A 57 -8.72 -9.02 8.06
CA PHE A 57 -7.69 -9.43 7.11
C PHE A 57 -8.14 -9.24 5.67
N MET A 58 -9.34 -9.73 5.31
CA MET A 58 -9.86 -9.60 3.95
C MET A 58 -10.08 -8.14 3.55
N ALA A 59 -10.56 -7.30 4.46
CA ALA A 59 -10.69 -5.87 4.21
C ALA A 59 -9.34 -5.22 3.90
N LYS A 60 -8.32 -5.46 4.73
CA LYS A 60 -6.95 -4.94 4.52
C LYS A 60 -6.32 -5.48 3.24
N ALA A 61 -6.47 -6.77 2.96
CA ALA A 61 -5.96 -7.39 1.74
C ALA A 61 -6.63 -6.80 0.49
N ALA A 62 -7.94 -6.58 0.51
CA ALA A 62 -8.67 -5.95 -0.58
C ALA A 62 -8.26 -4.49 -0.79
N GLN A 63 -8.11 -3.71 0.29
CA GLN A 63 -7.60 -2.34 0.24
C GLN A 63 -6.20 -2.30 -0.39
N HIS A 64 -5.30 -3.19 0.05
CA HIS A 64 -3.96 -3.31 -0.48
C HIS A 64 -3.94 -3.64 -1.97
N TRP A 65 -4.71 -4.65 -2.37
CA TRP A 65 -4.78 -5.06 -3.76
C TRP A 65 -5.37 -3.98 -4.67
N LEU A 66 -6.40 -3.27 -4.22
CA LEU A 66 -6.97 -2.14 -4.97
C LEU A 66 -5.96 -0.98 -5.13
N ALA A 67 -5.14 -0.72 -4.12
CA ALA A 67 -4.08 0.29 -4.23
C ALA A 67 -3.03 -0.12 -5.28
N LEU A 68 -2.67 -1.40 -5.36
CA LEU A 68 -1.75 -1.91 -6.40
C LEU A 68 -2.34 -1.80 -7.80
N ILE A 69 -3.61 -2.16 -7.99
CA ILE A 69 -4.31 -2.00 -9.27
C ILE A 69 -4.28 -0.54 -9.72
N LYS A 70 -4.72 0.39 -8.86
CA LYS A 70 -4.71 1.84 -9.16
C LYS A 70 -3.32 2.35 -9.50
N THR A 71 -2.29 1.85 -8.81
CA THR A 71 -0.90 2.20 -9.09
C THR A 71 -0.52 1.75 -10.50
N GLY A 72 -0.89 0.54 -10.90
CA GLY A 72 -0.70 0.03 -12.26
C GLY A 72 -1.40 0.90 -13.30
N GLU A 73 -2.67 1.25 -13.07
CA GLU A 73 -3.45 2.13 -13.97
C GLU A 73 -2.77 3.49 -14.19
N ILE A 74 -2.17 4.06 -13.15
CA ILE A 74 -1.43 5.33 -13.24
C ILE A 74 -0.16 5.17 -14.10
N VAL A 75 0.56 4.05 -13.93
CA VAL A 75 1.76 3.76 -14.72
C VAL A 75 1.39 3.54 -16.19
N ASP A 76 0.39 2.71 -16.46
CA ASP A 76 -0.10 2.44 -17.82
C ASP A 76 -0.54 3.72 -18.53
N GLU A 77 -1.26 4.59 -17.82
CA GLU A 77 -1.67 5.90 -18.32
C GLU A 77 -0.47 6.80 -18.67
N TYR A 78 0.56 6.81 -17.82
CA TYR A 78 1.78 7.57 -18.08
C TYR A 78 2.50 7.04 -19.33
N GLU A 79 2.68 5.73 -19.43
CA GLU A 79 3.38 5.11 -20.55
C GLU A 79 2.63 5.28 -21.86
N ARG A 80 1.29 5.22 -21.83
CA ARG A 80 0.46 5.51 -23.01
C ARG A 80 0.68 6.92 -23.54
N ARG A 81 0.89 7.90 -22.66
CA ARG A 81 1.08 9.32 -23.05
C ARG A 81 2.53 9.66 -23.40
N HIS A 82 3.50 8.97 -22.83
CA HIS A 82 4.91 9.38 -22.87
C HIS A 82 5.88 8.31 -23.40
N GLY A 83 5.38 7.12 -23.72
CA GLY A 83 6.19 5.95 -23.99
C GLY A 83 6.66 5.26 -22.70
N PRO A 84 7.22 4.04 -22.80
CA PRO A 84 7.65 3.27 -21.65
C PRO A 84 8.73 3.99 -20.83
N ILE A 85 8.73 3.78 -19.52
CA ILE A 85 9.77 4.35 -18.65
C ILE A 85 11.08 3.58 -18.89
N SER A 86 12.14 4.30 -19.28
CA SER A 86 13.44 3.65 -19.50
C SER A 86 14.06 3.15 -18.19
N GLU A 87 14.81 2.05 -18.27
CA GLU A 87 15.48 1.44 -17.11
C GLU A 87 16.45 2.41 -16.44
N GLU A 88 17.17 3.23 -17.23
CA GLU A 88 18.07 4.26 -16.70
C GLU A 88 17.32 5.30 -15.83
N ARG A 89 16.09 5.66 -16.24
CA ARG A 89 15.25 6.61 -15.51
C ARG A 89 14.70 6.01 -14.22
N LEU A 90 14.29 4.74 -14.25
CA LEU A 90 13.89 3.99 -13.06
C LEU A 90 15.04 3.87 -12.07
N GLU A 91 16.22 3.50 -12.56
CA GLU A 91 17.39 3.28 -11.73
C GLU A 91 17.90 4.57 -11.09
N ARG A 92 17.86 5.69 -11.82
CA ARG A 92 18.10 7.01 -11.24
C ARG A 92 17.06 7.40 -10.18
N ALA A 93 15.79 7.04 -10.39
CA ALA A 93 14.73 7.31 -9.40
C ALA A 93 14.92 6.47 -8.14
N ARG A 94 15.25 5.16 -8.27
CA ARG A 94 15.52 4.26 -7.15
C ARG A 94 16.65 4.76 -6.27
N ARG A 95 17.78 5.17 -6.86
CA ARG A 95 18.89 5.78 -6.10
C ARG A 95 18.43 6.98 -5.29
N ARG A 96 17.75 7.94 -5.93
CA ARG A 96 17.24 9.14 -5.24
C ARG A 96 16.22 8.83 -4.15
N TRP A 97 15.43 7.77 -4.31
CA TRP A 97 14.45 7.35 -3.31
C TRP A 97 15.11 6.68 -2.10
N HIS A 98 16.17 5.90 -2.31
CA HIS A 98 16.92 5.26 -1.23
C HIS A 98 17.89 6.21 -0.49
N ASP A 99 18.27 7.31 -1.14
CA ASP A 99 19.14 8.36 -0.56
C ASP A 99 18.38 9.44 0.23
N ALA A 100 17.03 9.35 0.34
CA ALA A 100 16.13 10.30 1.00
C ALA A 100 15.45 9.69 2.23
#